data_AF-A0A7Y7H1T7-F1
#
_entry.id   AF-A0A7Y7H1T7-F1
#
_cell.length_a   1.000
_cell.length_b   1.000
_cell.length_c   1.000
_cell.angle_alpha   90.00
_cell.angle_beta   90.00
_cell.angle_gamma   90.00
#
_symmetry.space_group_name_H-M   'P 1'
#
loop_
_entity.id
_entity.type
_entity.pdbx_description
1 polymer ?
#
loop_
_entity_poly.entity_id
_entity_poly.type
_entity_poly.pdbx_seq_one_letter_code
_entity_poly.pdbx_strand_id
1 'polypeptide(L)'
;MLLIEKGDKVRLPKRYHAVNNICAYIYDHLTEVLSDPYYSQMSQTTFEFGEDEEFQQIVKQSKVHIIDALKTANKKAELETVLTKHLVMSIVSDMTNFIYESIKIAQKGKMSVAFALVRKPFTDQLLILEQILIDKTDFINRFFHNGNPQDYDPSSNKLDKAMIIEAAILKLRFPIFQPKFIHELRYDKSSKLSINWISNHALHIVTNDKDYKTENQNLNFVFSVPEDIESYWHHFFLAIPILLIYTSSIVDKIIFEIIDDKDNRKELRQLQRLIGLMMSFERVQKSRMSTSLFSIISKAIVTECGICKHKNRFKKHDFKLFFYQEIFLCSKCFNPIKLHEDGIKNLSKILG
;
A
#
# COMPACT_ATOMS: atom_id res chain seq x y z
N MET A 1 7.22 -4.24 -17.04
CA MET A 1 8.13 -3.65 -16.03
C MET A 1 7.82 -2.16 -15.84
N LEU A 2 7.64 -1.74 -14.59
CA LEU A 2 7.34 -0.36 -14.19
C LEU A 2 8.61 0.49 -14.01
N LEU A 3 9.73 -0.15 -13.69
CA LEU A 3 11.01 0.51 -13.55
C LEU A 3 11.42 1.16 -14.88
N ILE A 4 11.91 2.40 -14.79
CA ILE A 4 12.46 3.15 -15.93
C ILE A 4 13.98 3.09 -15.82
N GLU A 5 14.61 2.42 -16.78
CA GLU A 5 16.05 2.29 -16.90
C GLU A 5 16.66 3.38 -17.78
N LYS A 6 17.99 3.50 -17.71
CA LYS A 6 18.73 4.46 -18.52
C LYS A 6 18.67 4.03 -19.99
N GLY A 7 17.99 4.82 -20.81
CA GLY A 7 17.83 4.57 -22.25
C GLY A 7 16.40 4.20 -22.65
N ASP A 8 15.52 3.98 -21.67
CA ASP A 8 14.10 3.71 -21.94
C ASP A 8 13.44 4.90 -22.64
N LYS A 9 12.70 4.59 -23.70
CA LYS A 9 11.89 5.56 -24.44
C LYS A 9 10.53 5.73 -23.75
N VAL A 10 10.49 6.57 -22.72
CA VAL A 10 9.25 6.98 -22.03
C VAL A 10 8.89 8.42 -22.34
N ARG A 11 7.59 8.76 -22.33
CA ARG A 11 7.12 10.15 -22.49
C ARG A 11 7.21 10.94 -21.19
N LEU A 12 7.27 10.25 -20.06
CA LEU A 12 7.39 10.85 -18.74
C LEU A 12 8.64 11.76 -18.64
N PRO A 13 8.51 13.01 -18.15
CA PRO A 13 9.65 13.89 -17.93
C PRO A 13 10.67 13.29 -16.94
N LYS A 14 11.96 13.51 -17.22
CA LYS A 14 13.08 12.98 -16.41
C LYS A 14 12.98 13.31 -14.92
N ARG A 15 12.35 14.43 -14.56
CA ARG A 15 12.16 14.84 -13.16
C ARG A 15 11.34 13.85 -12.33
N TYR A 16 10.43 13.09 -12.96
CA TYR A 16 9.58 12.11 -12.29
C TYR A 16 10.13 10.68 -12.32
N HIS A 17 11.16 10.39 -13.11
CA HIS A 17 11.68 9.01 -13.26
C HIS A 17 12.08 8.38 -11.93
N ALA A 18 12.74 9.16 -11.06
CA ALA A 18 13.13 8.69 -9.74
C ALA A 18 11.91 8.31 -8.87
N VAL A 19 10.85 9.11 -8.92
CA VAL A 19 9.62 8.89 -8.13
C VAL A 19 8.81 7.74 -8.69
N ASN A 20 8.73 7.62 -10.02
CA ASN A 20 8.18 6.44 -10.68
C ASN A 20 8.89 5.17 -10.23
N ASN A 21 10.23 5.18 -10.19
CA ASN A 21 10.97 4.00 -9.76
C ASN A 21 10.72 3.71 -8.28
N ILE A 22 10.60 4.71 -7.41
CA ILE A 22 10.15 4.49 -6.02
C ILE A 22 8.78 3.81 -6.01
N CYS A 23 7.81 4.28 -6.80
CA CYS A 23 6.51 3.62 -6.90
C CYS A 23 6.64 2.17 -7.39
N ALA A 24 7.50 1.89 -8.37
CA ALA A 24 7.74 0.53 -8.85
C ALA A 24 8.25 -0.38 -7.74
N TYR A 25 9.24 0.05 -6.96
CA TYR A 25 9.76 -0.74 -5.84
C TYR A 25 8.73 -0.96 -4.73
N ILE A 26 7.94 0.06 -4.37
CA ILE A 26 6.89 -0.12 -3.36
C ILE A 26 5.75 -1.00 -3.91
N TYR A 27 5.45 -0.90 -5.20
CA TYR A 27 4.50 -1.80 -5.87
C TYR A 27 4.97 -3.25 -5.81
N ASP A 28 6.27 -3.50 -5.97
CA ASP A 28 6.81 -4.85 -5.89
C ASP A 28 6.54 -5.49 -4.52
N HIS A 29 6.56 -4.72 -3.42
CA HIS A 29 6.17 -5.23 -2.09
C HIS A 29 4.74 -5.83 -2.06
N LEU A 30 3.80 -5.23 -2.79
CA LEU A 30 2.42 -5.73 -2.90
C LEU A 30 2.36 -6.99 -3.77
N THR A 31 3.13 -7.07 -4.84
CA THR A 31 3.15 -8.27 -5.70
C THR A 31 3.92 -9.43 -5.09
N GLU A 32 4.92 -9.15 -4.27
CA GLU A 32 5.66 -10.17 -3.50
C GLU A 32 4.72 -10.90 -2.55
N VAL A 33 3.77 -10.22 -1.91
CA VAL A 33 2.73 -10.87 -1.09
C VAL A 33 2.00 -11.97 -1.85
N LEU A 34 1.79 -11.78 -3.16
CA LEU A 34 1.03 -12.69 -4.01
C LEU A 34 1.86 -13.85 -4.57
N SER A 35 3.19 -13.71 -4.62
CA SER A 35 4.05 -14.59 -5.43
C SER A 35 5.25 -15.17 -4.68
N ASP A 36 5.73 -14.52 -3.62
CA ASP A 36 6.88 -14.97 -2.85
C ASP A 36 6.48 -16.10 -1.88
N PRO A 37 7.20 -17.24 -1.88
CA PRO A 37 6.92 -18.38 -0.99
C PRO A 37 6.88 -18.05 0.50
N TYR A 38 7.55 -16.96 0.94
CA TYR A 38 7.47 -16.45 2.30
C TYR A 38 6.02 -16.22 2.76
N TYR A 39 5.14 -15.79 1.85
CA TYR A 39 3.73 -15.50 2.11
C TYR A 39 2.80 -16.69 1.85
N SER A 40 3.33 -17.89 1.62
CA SER A 40 2.55 -19.12 1.37
C SER A 40 1.47 -19.40 2.42
N GLN A 41 1.68 -19.01 3.68
CA GLN A 41 0.70 -19.10 4.76
C GLN A 41 -0.58 -18.27 4.50
N MET A 42 -0.53 -17.27 3.63
CA MET A 42 -1.72 -16.54 3.18
C MET A 42 -2.53 -17.32 2.15
N SER A 43 -1.89 -18.22 1.39
CA SER A 43 -2.54 -19.05 0.36
C SER A 43 -3.03 -20.39 0.88
N GLN A 44 -2.51 -20.84 2.03
CA GLN A 44 -2.85 -22.12 2.64
C GLN A 44 -3.29 -21.93 4.08
N THR A 45 -4.28 -22.70 4.51
CA THR A 45 -4.69 -22.75 5.92
C THR A 45 -4.89 -24.19 6.34
N THR A 46 -4.19 -24.58 7.39
CA THR A 46 -4.27 -25.91 7.98
C THR A 46 -4.91 -25.79 9.35
N PHE A 47 -5.88 -26.65 9.62
CA PHE A 47 -6.55 -26.73 10.91
C PHE A 47 -6.51 -28.19 11.38
N GLU A 48 -6.24 -28.38 12.67
CA GLU A 48 -6.30 -29.68 13.31
C GLU A 48 -7.62 -29.79 14.07
N PHE A 49 -8.54 -30.64 13.58
CA PHE A 49 -9.89 -30.76 14.14
C PHE A 49 -10.04 -31.88 15.19
N GLY A 50 -8.94 -32.54 15.59
CA GLY A 50 -8.96 -33.61 16.60
C GLY A 50 -10.02 -34.69 16.32
N GLU A 51 -10.73 -35.12 17.38
CA GLU A 51 -11.79 -36.14 17.37
C GLU A 51 -13.19 -35.59 17.03
N ASP A 52 -13.32 -34.45 16.36
CA ASP A 52 -14.62 -33.91 15.95
C ASP A 52 -15.25 -34.79 14.84
N GLU A 53 -15.88 -35.89 15.24
CA GLU A 53 -16.45 -36.91 14.35
C GLU A 53 -17.53 -36.33 13.43
N GLU A 54 -18.31 -35.36 13.91
CA GLU A 54 -19.37 -34.70 13.15
C GLU A 54 -18.77 -33.87 12.00
N PHE A 55 -17.76 -33.04 12.28
CA PHE A 55 -17.07 -32.29 11.24
C PHE A 55 -16.33 -33.20 10.26
N GLN A 56 -15.67 -34.25 10.77
CA GLN A 56 -15.01 -35.24 9.91
C GLN A 56 -15.99 -35.94 8.97
N GLN A 57 -17.21 -36.25 9.42
CA GLN A 57 -18.25 -36.82 8.57
C GLN A 57 -18.72 -35.83 7.49
N ILE A 58 -18.97 -34.58 7.86
CA ILE A 58 -19.39 -33.52 6.92
C ILE A 58 -18.35 -33.34 5.80
N VAL A 59 -17.06 -33.28 6.16
CA VAL A 59 -15.97 -33.09 5.18
C VAL A 59 -15.75 -34.34 4.33
N LYS A 60 -15.75 -35.55 4.93
CA LYS A 60 -15.55 -36.82 4.19
C LYS A 60 -16.66 -37.10 3.18
N GLN A 61 -17.89 -36.62 3.42
CA GLN A 61 -19.01 -36.79 2.49
C GLN A 61 -18.85 -36.05 1.15
N SER A 62 -17.77 -35.27 0.94
CA SER A 62 -17.31 -34.72 -0.35
C SER A 62 -18.31 -33.80 -1.11
N LYS A 63 -19.49 -33.53 -0.54
CA LYS A 63 -20.57 -32.79 -1.20
C LYS A 63 -20.73 -31.35 -0.72
N VAL A 64 -20.03 -30.95 0.34
CA VAL A 64 -20.18 -29.63 0.96
C VAL A 64 -18.90 -28.84 0.80
N HIS A 65 -19.01 -27.60 0.35
CA HIS A 65 -17.87 -26.68 0.27
C HIS A 65 -17.32 -26.41 1.67
N ILE A 66 -15.99 -26.34 1.83
CA ILE A 66 -15.35 -26.27 3.16
C ILE A 66 -15.83 -25.07 4.01
N ILE A 67 -16.13 -23.94 3.37
CA ILE A 67 -16.66 -22.75 4.03
C ILE A 67 -18.05 -23.02 4.64
N ASP A 68 -18.91 -23.74 3.91
CA ASP A 68 -20.24 -24.12 4.40
C ASP A 68 -20.14 -25.15 5.53
N ALA A 69 -19.19 -26.08 5.43
CA ALA A 69 -18.90 -27.04 6.49
C ALA A 69 -18.46 -26.34 7.78
N LEU A 70 -17.53 -25.37 7.70
CA LEU A 70 -17.08 -24.57 8.84
C LEU A 70 -18.22 -23.75 9.46
N LYS A 71 -19.11 -23.19 8.62
CA LYS A 71 -20.29 -22.44 9.07
C LYS A 71 -21.25 -23.34 9.86
N THR A 72 -21.59 -24.51 9.33
CA THR A 72 -22.51 -25.47 9.98
C THR A 72 -21.94 -26.00 11.29
N ALA A 73 -20.64 -26.27 11.34
CA ALA A 73 -19.95 -26.75 12.55
C ALA A 73 -19.60 -25.63 13.56
N ASN A 74 -20.08 -24.39 13.34
CA ASN A 74 -19.86 -23.23 14.21
C ASN A 74 -18.36 -22.93 14.49
N LYS A 75 -17.48 -23.26 13.55
CA LYS A 75 -16.01 -23.02 13.62
C LYS A 75 -15.68 -21.59 13.18
N LYS A 76 -16.10 -20.62 13.99
CA LYS A 76 -16.06 -19.19 13.62
C LYS A 76 -14.65 -18.66 13.40
N ALA A 77 -13.69 -19.00 14.27
CA ALA A 77 -12.34 -18.47 14.18
C ALA A 77 -11.58 -18.95 12.92
N GLU A 78 -11.78 -20.22 12.57
CA GLU A 78 -11.21 -20.86 11.38
C GLU A 78 -11.84 -20.27 10.12
N LEU A 79 -13.17 -20.16 10.09
CA LEU A 79 -13.91 -19.53 9.00
C LEU A 79 -13.42 -18.08 8.77
N GLU A 80 -13.31 -17.29 9.84
CA GLU A 80 -12.85 -15.91 9.77
C GLU A 80 -11.42 -15.82 9.23
N THR A 81 -10.54 -16.74 9.63
CA THR A 81 -9.16 -16.80 9.14
C THR A 81 -9.11 -17.11 7.65
N VAL A 82 -9.86 -18.12 7.18
CA VAL A 82 -9.92 -18.50 5.76
C VAL A 82 -10.47 -17.34 4.92
N LEU A 83 -11.58 -16.74 5.36
CA LEU A 83 -12.22 -15.65 4.63
C LEU A 83 -11.33 -14.41 4.58
N THR A 84 -10.68 -14.04 5.69
CA THR A 84 -9.77 -12.89 5.74
C THR A 84 -8.62 -13.07 4.75
N LYS A 85 -7.95 -14.22 4.78
CA LYS A 85 -6.85 -14.53 3.85
C LYS A 85 -7.32 -14.45 2.40
N HIS A 86 -8.44 -15.09 2.08
CA HIS A 86 -8.99 -15.10 0.72
C HIS A 86 -9.36 -13.70 0.22
N LEU A 87 -10.04 -12.92 1.05
CA LEU A 87 -10.46 -11.55 0.73
C LEU A 87 -9.25 -10.64 0.50
N VAL A 88 -8.28 -10.64 1.43
CA VAL A 88 -7.07 -9.80 1.33
C VAL A 88 -6.29 -10.14 0.08
N MET A 89 -6.01 -11.43 -0.17
CA MET A 89 -5.24 -11.85 -1.35
C MET A 89 -5.96 -11.51 -2.67
N SER A 90 -7.27 -11.70 -2.72
CA SER A 90 -8.07 -11.40 -3.92
C SER A 90 -8.14 -9.89 -4.21
N ILE A 91 -8.33 -9.07 -3.16
CA ILE A 91 -8.36 -7.62 -3.30
C ILE A 91 -6.99 -7.07 -3.71
N VAL A 92 -5.90 -7.55 -3.08
CA VAL A 92 -4.53 -7.14 -3.42
C VAL A 92 -4.18 -7.56 -4.86
N SER A 93 -4.59 -8.75 -5.29
CA SER A 93 -4.41 -9.20 -6.68
C SER A 93 -5.10 -8.29 -7.69
N ASP A 94 -6.39 -7.98 -7.50
CA ASP A 94 -7.09 -7.04 -8.41
C ASP A 94 -6.46 -5.63 -8.34
N MET A 95 -6.19 -5.14 -7.14
CA MET A 95 -5.61 -3.81 -6.91
C MET A 95 -4.26 -3.63 -7.63
N THR A 96 -3.37 -4.62 -7.55
CA THR A 96 -2.05 -4.56 -8.19
C THR A 96 -2.15 -4.48 -9.72
N ASN A 97 -3.14 -5.13 -10.35
CA ASN A 97 -3.36 -5.01 -11.79
C ASN A 97 -3.73 -3.57 -12.20
N PHE A 98 -4.66 -2.93 -11.48
CA PHE A 98 -5.07 -1.55 -11.75
C PHE A 98 -3.93 -0.55 -11.51
N ILE A 99 -3.17 -0.72 -10.42
CA ILE A 99 -2.04 0.16 -10.09
C ILE A 99 -0.94 0.02 -11.15
N TYR A 100 -0.61 -1.20 -11.57
CA TYR A 100 0.38 -1.45 -12.61
C TYR A 100 0.02 -0.73 -13.91
N GLU A 101 -1.20 -0.96 -14.40
CA GLU A 101 -1.64 -0.35 -15.66
C GLU A 101 -1.70 1.17 -15.55
N SER A 102 -2.15 1.71 -14.42
CA SER A 102 -2.17 3.15 -14.21
C SER A 102 -0.77 3.77 -14.29
N ILE A 103 0.20 3.24 -13.54
CA ILE A 103 1.58 3.76 -13.55
C ILE A 103 2.16 3.62 -14.96
N LYS A 104 1.93 2.48 -15.63
CA LYS A 104 2.46 2.25 -16.97
C LYS A 104 1.86 3.19 -18.02
N ILE A 105 0.59 3.53 -17.89
CA ILE A 105 -0.12 4.46 -18.76
C ILE A 105 0.30 5.91 -18.47
N ALA A 106 0.53 6.25 -17.20
CA ALA A 106 1.10 7.54 -16.80
C ALA A 106 2.49 7.76 -17.43
N GLN A 107 3.33 6.72 -17.50
CA GLN A 107 4.63 6.79 -18.21
C GLN A 107 4.50 7.15 -19.70
N LYS A 108 3.36 6.81 -20.31
CA LYS A 108 3.02 7.11 -21.71
C LYS A 108 2.31 8.47 -21.86
N GLY A 109 2.08 9.21 -20.77
CA GLY A 109 1.40 10.52 -20.78
C GLY A 109 -0.10 10.47 -21.01
N LYS A 110 -0.72 9.30 -20.93
CA LYS A 110 -2.16 9.12 -21.10
C LYS A 110 -2.89 9.33 -19.76
N MET A 111 -2.85 10.57 -19.26
CA MET A 111 -3.20 10.86 -17.86
C MET A 111 -4.66 10.65 -17.50
N SER A 112 -5.60 10.85 -18.43
CA SER A 112 -7.03 10.55 -18.19
C SER A 112 -7.24 9.08 -17.81
N VAL A 113 -6.68 8.17 -18.60
CA VAL A 113 -6.78 6.73 -18.36
C VAL A 113 -6.01 6.34 -17.09
N ALA A 114 -4.84 6.94 -16.85
CA ALA A 114 -4.09 6.67 -15.62
C ALA A 114 -4.90 7.03 -14.37
N PHE A 115 -5.56 8.20 -14.34
CA PHE A 115 -6.40 8.63 -13.22
C PHE A 115 -7.68 7.82 -13.08
N ALA A 116 -8.32 7.42 -14.18
CA ALA A 116 -9.47 6.54 -14.14
C ALA A 116 -9.15 5.20 -13.44
N LEU A 117 -7.98 4.63 -13.72
CA LEU A 117 -7.56 3.34 -13.18
C LEU A 117 -7.24 3.36 -11.67
N VAL A 118 -6.70 4.46 -11.14
CA VAL A 118 -6.31 4.54 -9.70
C VAL A 118 -7.48 4.80 -8.76
N ARG A 119 -8.64 5.17 -9.28
CA ARG A 119 -9.84 5.38 -8.49
C ARG A 119 -10.18 4.13 -7.66
N LYS A 120 -10.46 3.01 -8.33
CA LYS A 120 -10.87 1.76 -7.67
C LYS A 120 -9.87 1.28 -6.59
N PRO A 121 -8.55 1.19 -6.85
CA PRO A 121 -7.54 0.87 -5.84
C PRO A 121 -7.62 1.73 -4.58
N PHE A 122 -7.59 3.05 -4.74
CA PHE A 122 -7.38 3.93 -3.59
C PHE A 122 -8.68 4.41 -2.95
N THR A 123 -9.81 4.45 -3.65
CA THR A 123 -11.09 4.88 -3.06
C THR A 123 -11.90 3.72 -2.51
N ASP A 124 -11.85 2.54 -3.14
CA ASP A 124 -12.79 1.46 -2.82
C ASP A 124 -12.08 0.30 -2.14
N GLN A 125 -11.07 -0.26 -2.82
CA GLN A 125 -10.39 -1.46 -2.36
C GLN A 125 -9.57 -1.21 -1.09
N LEU A 126 -8.85 -0.09 -1.04
CA LEU A 126 -8.13 0.32 0.16
C LEU A 126 -9.08 0.53 1.35
N LEU A 127 -10.30 1.05 1.14
CA LEU A 127 -11.29 1.23 2.21
C LEU A 127 -11.80 -0.11 2.77
N ILE A 128 -11.93 -1.11 1.92
CA ILE A 128 -12.26 -2.47 2.35
C ILE A 128 -11.12 -3.05 3.20
N LEU A 129 -9.87 -2.90 2.76
CA LEU A 129 -8.71 -3.37 3.52
C LEU A 129 -8.58 -2.66 4.88
N GLU A 130 -8.87 -1.36 4.94
CA GLU A 130 -8.90 -0.61 6.21
C GLU A 130 -9.96 -1.15 7.16
N GLN A 131 -11.17 -1.46 6.68
CA GLN A 131 -12.22 -2.07 7.50
C GLN A 131 -11.80 -3.45 8.02
N ILE A 132 -11.21 -4.29 7.17
CA ILE A 132 -10.68 -5.61 7.57
C ILE A 132 -9.60 -5.45 8.65
N LEU A 133 -8.70 -4.46 8.51
CA LEU A 133 -7.68 -4.19 9.50
C LEU A 133 -8.29 -3.76 10.85
N ILE A 134 -9.31 -2.90 10.83
CA ILE A 134 -9.95 -2.38 12.05
C ILE A 134 -10.70 -3.49 12.79
N ASP A 135 -11.54 -4.23 12.08
CA ASP A 135 -12.33 -5.32 12.66
C ASP A 135 -12.70 -6.34 11.58
N LYS A 136 -11.87 -7.37 11.44
CA LYS A 136 -12.11 -8.46 10.51
C LYS A 136 -13.38 -9.25 10.84
N THR A 137 -13.72 -9.38 12.13
CA THR A 137 -14.87 -10.16 12.59
C THR A 137 -16.16 -9.45 12.20
N ASP A 138 -16.28 -8.14 12.45
CA ASP A 138 -17.40 -7.33 11.97
C ASP A 138 -17.52 -7.34 10.44
N PHE A 139 -16.40 -7.13 9.74
CA PHE A 139 -16.41 -7.11 8.28
C PHE A 139 -16.89 -8.44 7.70
N ILE A 140 -16.38 -9.57 8.20
CA ILE A 140 -16.80 -10.91 7.75
C ILE A 140 -18.27 -11.17 8.08
N ASN A 141 -18.77 -10.68 9.22
CA ASN A 141 -20.18 -10.80 9.54
C ASN A 141 -21.06 -10.07 8.52
N ARG A 142 -20.72 -8.84 8.15
CA ARG A 142 -21.45 -8.08 7.11
C ARG A 142 -21.32 -8.73 5.73
N PHE A 143 -20.11 -9.13 5.34
CA PHE A 143 -19.82 -9.68 4.02
C PHE A 143 -20.39 -11.09 3.79
N PHE A 144 -20.17 -12.01 4.73
CA PHE A 144 -20.43 -13.43 4.55
C PHE A 144 -21.69 -13.93 5.28
N HIS A 145 -21.97 -13.45 6.50
CA HIS A 145 -23.13 -13.91 7.27
C HIS A 145 -24.41 -13.18 6.86
N ASN A 146 -24.37 -11.84 6.78
CA ASN A 146 -25.49 -11.05 6.29
C ASN A 146 -25.59 -11.10 4.76
N GLY A 147 -24.46 -10.91 4.07
CA GLY A 147 -24.36 -11.01 2.62
C GLY A 147 -24.97 -9.85 1.83
N ASN A 148 -25.59 -8.87 2.50
CA ASN A 148 -26.21 -7.71 1.84
C ASN A 148 -25.14 -6.71 1.38
N PRO A 149 -25.00 -6.46 0.05
CA PRO A 149 -24.01 -5.51 -0.47
C PRO A 149 -24.07 -4.11 0.14
N GLN A 150 -25.25 -3.65 0.58
CA GLN A 150 -25.40 -2.34 1.20
C GLN A 150 -24.62 -2.20 2.51
N ASP A 151 -24.32 -3.31 3.18
CA ASP A 151 -23.65 -3.32 4.48
C ASP A 151 -22.12 -3.24 4.32
N TYR A 152 -21.57 -3.54 3.14
CA TYR A 152 -20.12 -3.55 2.89
C TYR A 152 -19.71 -2.77 1.63
N ASP A 153 -20.62 -2.01 1.03
CA ASP A 153 -20.36 -1.14 -0.11
C ASP A 153 -19.46 0.06 0.28
N PRO A 154 -18.20 0.15 -0.22
CA PRO A 154 -17.30 1.24 0.10
C PRO A 154 -17.74 2.60 -0.48
N SER A 155 -18.66 2.60 -1.45
CA SER A 155 -19.20 3.82 -2.06
C SER A 155 -20.32 4.46 -1.22
N SER A 156 -20.85 3.74 -0.23
CA SER A 156 -21.95 4.18 0.62
C SER A 156 -21.65 5.51 1.35
N ASN A 157 -22.58 6.46 1.24
CA ASN A 157 -22.52 7.73 1.96
C ASN A 157 -22.75 7.59 3.47
N LYS A 158 -23.20 6.42 3.94
CA LYS A 158 -23.40 6.14 5.37
C LYS A 158 -22.09 5.84 6.09
N LEU A 159 -21.03 5.48 5.35
CA LEU A 159 -19.73 5.18 5.93
C LEU A 159 -19.00 6.46 6.32
N ASP A 160 -18.60 6.55 7.58
CA ASP A 160 -17.65 7.57 8.01
C ASP A 160 -16.22 7.15 7.61
N LYS A 161 -15.85 7.52 6.38
CA LYS A 161 -14.54 7.21 5.79
C LYS A 161 -13.40 7.84 6.58
N ALA A 162 -13.62 9.00 7.20
CA ALA A 162 -12.59 9.67 7.98
C ALA A 162 -12.29 8.89 9.28
N MET A 163 -13.34 8.44 9.97
CA MET A 163 -13.21 7.60 11.17
C MET A 163 -12.54 6.26 10.86
N ILE A 164 -12.88 5.63 9.73
CA ILE A 164 -12.23 4.38 9.28
C ILE A 164 -10.72 4.61 9.06
N ILE A 165 -10.34 5.64 8.30
CA ILE A 165 -8.93 5.96 8.06
C ILE A 165 -8.18 6.23 9.38
N GLU A 166 -8.79 6.96 10.31
CA GLU A 166 -8.20 7.25 11.62
C GLU A 166 -7.95 5.98 12.42
N ALA A 167 -8.94 5.10 12.54
CA ALA A 167 -8.81 3.83 13.25
C ALA A 167 -7.76 2.91 12.60
N ALA A 168 -7.71 2.86 11.27
CA ALA A 168 -6.70 2.09 10.54
C ALA A 168 -5.27 2.63 10.80
N ILE A 169 -5.07 3.95 10.76
CA ILE A 169 -3.77 4.58 11.07
C ILE A 169 -3.34 4.32 12.51
N LEU A 170 -4.27 4.38 13.47
CA LEU A 170 -3.98 4.03 14.87
C LEU A 170 -3.49 2.58 15.00
N LYS A 171 -4.05 1.64 14.24
CA LYS A 171 -3.57 0.24 14.20
C LYS A 171 -2.22 0.07 13.52
N LEU A 172 -1.91 0.86 12.49
CA LEU A 172 -0.60 0.83 11.84
C LEU A 172 0.53 1.20 12.79
N ARG A 173 0.26 2.10 13.75
CA ARG A 173 1.25 2.75 14.64
C ARG A 173 2.34 3.53 13.92
N PHE A 174 2.23 3.73 12.61
CA PHE A 174 3.26 4.38 11.81
C PHE A 174 3.07 5.91 11.81
N PRO A 175 3.93 6.70 12.51
CA PRO A 175 3.62 8.09 12.86
C PRO A 175 3.70 9.08 11.69
N ILE A 176 3.99 8.60 10.48
CA ILE A 176 4.11 9.46 9.29
C ILE A 176 2.77 9.81 8.65
N PHE A 177 1.71 9.05 8.91
CA PHE A 177 0.41 9.26 8.29
C PHE A 177 -0.47 10.12 9.18
N GLN A 178 -0.99 11.21 8.62
CA GLN A 178 -2.02 12.02 9.26
C GLN A 178 -3.40 11.63 8.70
N PRO A 179 -4.35 11.17 9.54
CA PRO A 179 -5.66 10.71 9.07
C PRO A 179 -6.39 11.71 8.20
N LYS A 180 -6.44 12.98 8.63
CA LYS A 180 -7.07 14.05 7.87
C LYS A 180 -6.46 14.22 6.48
N PHE A 181 -5.13 14.15 6.37
CA PHE A 181 -4.43 14.29 5.09
C PHE A 181 -4.70 13.11 4.16
N ILE A 182 -4.69 11.87 4.67
CA ILE A 182 -5.01 10.68 3.86
C ILE A 182 -6.47 10.72 3.39
N HIS A 183 -7.40 11.15 4.24
CA HIS A 183 -8.79 11.36 3.86
C HIS A 183 -8.92 12.43 2.77
N GLU A 184 -8.29 13.59 2.94
CA GLU A 184 -8.29 14.67 1.95
C GLU A 184 -7.75 14.18 0.60
N LEU A 185 -6.59 13.50 0.62
CA LEU A 185 -5.93 12.98 -0.57
C LEU A 185 -6.77 11.95 -1.33
N ARG A 186 -7.69 11.25 -0.66
CA ARG A 186 -8.51 10.20 -1.27
C ARG A 186 -9.90 10.65 -1.66
N TYR A 187 -10.57 11.45 -0.84
CA TYR A 187 -12.02 11.64 -0.91
C TYR A 187 -12.49 13.08 -1.03
N ASP A 188 -11.73 14.06 -0.52
CA ASP A 188 -12.18 15.45 -0.47
C ASP A 188 -12.26 16.03 -1.88
N LYS A 189 -13.48 16.18 -2.40
CA LYS A 189 -13.70 16.70 -3.75
C LYS A 189 -13.30 18.16 -3.89
N SER A 190 -13.25 18.93 -2.80
CA SER A 190 -12.86 20.35 -2.86
C SER A 190 -11.34 20.53 -2.96
N SER A 191 -10.56 19.50 -2.60
CA SER A 191 -9.10 19.54 -2.68
C SER A 191 -8.61 19.11 -4.06
N LYS A 192 -7.85 19.99 -4.73
CA LYS A 192 -7.19 19.69 -6.01
C LYS A 192 -6.11 18.62 -5.90
N LEU A 193 -5.72 18.21 -4.69
CA LEU A 193 -4.81 17.10 -4.45
C LEU A 193 -5.54 15.74 -4.35
N SER A 194 -6.86 15.74 -4.27
CA SER A 194 -7.65 14.53 -4.10
C SER A 194 -7.73 13.66 -5.35
N ILE A 195 -7.56 12.35 -5.16
CA ILE A 195 -7.80 11.34 -6.19
C ILE A 195 -9.25 11.36 -6.64
N ASN A 196 -10.21 11.55 -5.74
CA ASN A 196 -11.63 11.59 -6.10
C ASN A 196 -11.93 12.77 -7.03
N TRP A 197 -11.35 13.94 -6.74
CA TRP A 197 -11.50 15.11 -7.60
C TRP A 197 -10.97 14.84 -9.02
N ILE A 198 -9.69 14.48 -9.14
CA ILE A 198 -9.06 14.33 -10.48
C ILE A 198 -9.58 13.12 -11.26
N SER A 199 -9.91 12.01 -10.58
CA SER A 199 -10.42 10.81 -11.26
C SER A 199 -11.85 10.98 -11.74
N ASN A 200 -12.70 11.72 -11.01
CA ASN A 200 -14.02 12.10 -11.53
C ASN A 200 -13.88 13.03 -12.73
N HIS A 201 -12.98 14.02 -12.65
CA HIS A 201 -12.70 14.91 -13.79
C HIS A 201 -12.15 14.16 -15.02
N ALA A 202 -11.40 13.08 -14.80
CA ALA A 202 -10.90 12.21 -15.87
C ALA A 202 -11.95 11.29 -16.48
N LEU A 203 -12.94 10.85 -15.70
CA LEU A 203 -14.01 9.94 -16.13
C LEU A 203 -15.17 10.66 -16.82
N HIS A 204 -15.50 11.87 -16.37
CA HIS A 204 -16.60 12.66 -16.93
C HIS A 204 -16.09 13.54 -18.07
N ILE A 205 -16.70 13.39 -19.25
CA ILE A 205 -16.43 14.27 -20.40
C ILE A 205 -16.97 15.68 -20.13
N VAL A 206 -18.17 15.77 -19.56
CA VAL A 206 -18.81 17.02 -19.10
C VAL A 206 -19.46 16.76 -17.74
N THR A 207 -19.32 17.71 -16.80
CA THR A 207 -19.97 17.65 -15.48
C THR A 207 -20.34 19.03 -14.95
N ASN A 208 -21.44 19.09 -14.20
CA ASN A 208 -21.92 20.28 -13.49
C ASN A 208 -21.69 20.20 -11.97
N ASP A 209 -20.91 19.22 -11.49
CA ASP A 209 -20.53 19.13 -10.08
C ASP A 209 -19.78 20.41 -9.66
N LYS A 210 -20.15 20.98 -8.52
CA LYS A 210 -19.62 22.27 -8.03
C LYS A 210 -18.09 22.26 -7.84
N ASP A 211 -17.51 21.10 -7.52
CA ASP A 211 -16.11 21.01 -7.12
C ASP A 211 -15.16 20.78 -8.32
N TYR A 212 -15.67 20.25 -9.44
CA TYR A 212 -14.90 19.94 -10.65
C TYR A 212 -15.70 20.19 -11.94
N LYS A 213 -16.50 21.24 -11.94
CA LYS A 213 -17.32 21.64 -13.09
C LYS A 213 -16.48 21.80 -14.34
N THR A 214 -16.96 21.25 -15.45
CA THR A 214 -16.34 21.45 -16.76
C THR A 214 -16.43 22.91 -17.17
N GLU A 215 -15.30 23.49 -17.59
CA GLU A 215 -15.24 24.86 -18.08
C GLU A 215 -16.10 25.06 -19.33
N ASN A 216 -16.51 26.31 -19.58
CA ASN A 216 -17.28 26.64 -20.77
C ASN A 216 -16.51 26.26 -22.04
N GLN A 217 -17.18 25.58 -22.98
CA GLN A 217 -16.59 25.12 -24.25
C GLN A 217 -15.40 24.14 -24.07
N ASN A 218 -15.36 23.41 -22.95
CA ASN A 218 -14.33 22.41 -22.67
C ASN A 218 -14.95 20.99 -22.62
N LEU A 219 -14.15 19.95 -22.91
CA LEU A 219 -14.50 18.53 -22.75
C LEU A 219 -13.51 17.83 -21.80
N ASN A 220 -13.16 18.53 -20.71
CA ASN A 220 -12.18 18.12 -19.70
C ASN A 220 -10.88 17.59 -20.35
N PHE A 221 -10.48 16.37 -19.98
CA PHE A 221 -9.23 15.75 -20.42
C PHE A 221 -9.12 15.54 -21.94
N VAL A 222 -10.24 15.61 -22.68
CA VAL A 222 -10.22 15.49 -24.14
C VAL A 222 -9.50 16.67 -24.78
N PHE A 223 -9.64 17.87 -24.21
CA PHE A 223 -9.03 19.10 -24.72
C PHE A 223 -7.76 19.52 -23.96
N SER A 224 -7.17 18.61 -23.18
CA SER A 224 -5.93 18.89 -22.46
C SER A 224 -4.79 19.27 -23.39
N VAL A 225 -4.10 20.34 -23.05
CA VAL A 225 -2.88 20.82 -23.72
C VAL A 225 -1.63 20.28 -23.01
N PRO A 226 -0.42 20.38 -23.61
CA PRO A 226 0.81 19.86 -23.00
C PRO A 226 1.06 20.36 -21.56
N GLU A 227 0.71 21.61 -21.27
CA GLU A 227 0.83 22.21 -19.94
C GLU A 227 -0.05 21.51 -18.90
N ASP A 228 -1.26 21.10 -19.30
CA ASP A 228 -2.17 20.33 -18.44
C ASP A 228 -1.57 18.96 -18.13
N ILE A 229 -1.02 18.28 -19.13
CA ILE A 229 -0.39 16.96 -18.95
C ILE A 229 0.77 17.05 -17.95
N GLU A 230 1.55 18.13 -17.98
CA GLU A 230 2.63 18.35 -17.03
C GLU A 230 2.10 18.56 -15.59
N SER A 231 1.02 19.32 -15.44
CA SER A 231 0.31 19.49 -14.16
C SER A 231 -0.24 18.16 -13.65
N TYR A 232 -0.81 17.34 -14.53
CA TYR A 232 -1.33 16.02 -14.21
C TYR A 232 -0.23 15.06 -13.75
N TRP A 233 0.93 15.04 -14.40
CA TRP A 233 2.07 14.27 -13.90
C TRP A 233 2.51 14.75 -12.53
N HIS A 234 2.57 16.07 -12.31
CA HIS A 234 2.91 16.61 -11.01
C HIS A 234 1.96 16.12 -9.92
N HIS A 235 0.65 16.23 -10.15
CA HIS A 235 -0.36 15.75 -9.22
C HIS A 235 -0.24 14.23 -9.00
N PHE A 236 -0.11 13.44 -10.08
CA PHE A 236 0.01 11.99 -10.00
C PHE A 236 1.19 11.58 -9.11
N PHE A 237 2.39 12.14 -9.34
CA PHE A 237 3.58 11.79 -8.57
C PHE A 237 3.66 12.49 -7.19
N LEU A 238 2.73 13.39 -6.87
CA LEU A 238 2.52 13.85 -5.50
C LEU A 238 1.66 12.86 -4.70
N ALA A 239 0.54 12.40 -5.26
CA ALA A 239 -0.44 11.59 -4.55
C ALA A 239 -0.08 10.10 -4.50
N ILE A 240 0.30 9.52 -5.64
CA ILE A 240 0.43 8.07 -5.82
C ILE A 240 1.51 7.44 -4.92
N PRO A 241 2.72 8.02 -4.75
CA PRO A 241 3.71 7.43 -3.84
C PRO A 241 3.19 7.31 -2.41
N ILE A 242 2.49 8.36 -1.92
CA ILE A 242 1.96 8.40 -0.56
C ILE A 242 0.90 7.31 -0.37
N LEU A 243 -0.06 7.24 -1.30
CA LEU A 243 -1.14 6.26 -1.24
C LEU A 243 -0.63 4.83 -1.40
N LEU A 244 0.36 4.61 -2.25
CA LEU A 244 0.95 3.28 -2.46
C LEU A 244 1.73 2.82 -1.21
N ILE A 245 2.48 3.71 -0.57
CA ILE A 245 3.17 3.45 0.70
C ILE A 245 2.16 3.18 1.84
N TYR A 246 1.08 3.94 1.89
CA TYR A 246 0.00 3.74 2.86
C TYR A 246 -0.71 2.40 2.65
N THR A 247 -1.11 2.11 1.41
CA THR A 247 -1.72 0.83 1.01
C THR A 247 -0.84 -0.35 1.38
N SER A 248 0.45 -0.29 1.04
CA SER A 248 1.41 -1.35 1.37
C SER A 248 1.58 -1.53 2.88
N SER A 249 1.51 -0.45 3.66
CA SER A 249 1.53 -0.54 5.12
C SER A 249 0.29 -1.22 5.69
N ILE A 250 -0.89 -0.93 5.15
CA ILE A 250 -2.16 -1.59 5.54
C ILE A 250 -2.11 -3.07 5.21
N VAL A 251 -1.72 -3.43 3.99
CA VAL A 251 -1.61 -4.82 3.52
C VAL A 251 -0.61 -5.60 4.38
N ASP A 252 0.61 -5.08 4.57
CA ASP A 252 1.60 -5.73 5.43
C ASP A 252 1.05 -5.91 6.86
N LYS A 253 0.38 -4.90 7.42
CA LYS A 253 -0.13 -4.98 8.79
C LYS A 253 -1.16 -6.12 8.95
N ILE A 254 -2.07 -6.29 7.99
CA ILE A 254 -3.04 -7.39 8.00
C ILE A 254 -2.33 -8.74 7.88
N ILE A 255 -1.36 -8.85 6.96
CA ILE A 255 -0.63 -10.10 6.70
C ILE A 255 0.20 -10.53 7.90
N PHE A 256 0.98 -9.62 8.49
CA PHE A 256 1.83 -9.91 9.64
C PHE A 256 1.04 -10.05 10.96
N GLU A 257 -0.29 -9.88 10.95
CA GLU A 257 -1.17 -10.36 12.04
C GLU A 257 -1.57 -11.83 11.88
N ILE A 258 -1.31 -12.42 10.71
CA ILE A 258 -1.70 -13.79 10.34
C ILE A 258 -0.47 -14.70 10.21
N ILE A 259 0.64 -14.19 9.68
CA ILE A 259 1.86 -14.96 9.44
C ILE A 259 2.95 -14.65 10.47
N ASP A 260 3.81 -15.62 10.73
CA ASP A 260 5.00 -15.44 11.57
C ASP A 260 6.10 -14.67 10.84
N ASP A 261 6.54 -13.53 11.40
CA ASP A 261 7.62 -12.72 10.82
C ASP A 261 9.01 -13.22 11.24
N LYS A 262 9.50 -14.27 10.58
CA LYS A 262 10.75 -14.95 10.96
C LYS A 262 12.02 -14.12 10.72
N ASP A 263 11.99 -13.18 9.78
CA ASP A 263 13.17 -12.43 9.32
C ASP A 263 13.08 -10.91 9.57
N ASN A 264 12.13 -10.45 10.41
CA ASN A 264 11.84 -9.02 10.62
C ASN A 264 11.52 -8.28 9.30
N ARG A 265 10.87 -8.99 8.37
CA ARG A 265 10.57 -8.48 7.03
C ARG A 265 9.61 -7.30 7.12
N LYS A 266 8.75 -7.28 8.15
CA LYS A 266 7.84 -6.17 8.43
C LYS A 266 8.61 -4.87 8.71
N GLU A 267 9.57 -4.88 9.62
CA GLU A 267 10.35 -3.70 10.00
C GLU A 267 11.23 -3.20 8.85
N LEU A 268 11.83 -4.13 8.09
CA LEU A 268 12.63 -3.80 6.91
C LEU A 268 11.80 -3.09 5.84
N ARG A 269 10.62 -3.64 5.51
CA ARG A 269 9.69 -3.05 4.55
C ARG A 269 9.16 -1.69 5.01
N GLN A 270 8.87 -1.54 6.31
CA GLN A 270 8.49 -0.24 6.87
C GLN A 270 9.60 0.80 6.74
N LEU A 271 10.86 0.41 6.98
CA LEU A 271 12.01 1.30 6.78
C LEU A 271 12.19 1.68 5.30
N GLN A 272 12.09 0.72 4.37
CA GLN A 272 12.12 1.02 2.93
C GLN A 272 11.02 2.00 2.53
N ARG A 273 9.79 1.79 3.03
CA ARG A 273 8.66 2.71 2.81
C ARG A 273 8.92 4.11 3.32
N LEU A 274 9.49 4.26 4.52
CA LEU A 274 9.87 5.55 5.07
C LEU A 274 10.90 6.27 4.20
N ILE A 275 11.95 5.54 3.78
CA ILE A 275 12.99 6.07 2.91
C ILE A 275 12.42 6.48 1.55
N GLY A 276 11.57 5.63 0.95
CA GLY A 276 10.89 5.89 -0.31
C GLY A 276 10.02 7.15 -0.25
N LEU A 277 9.30 7.36 0.86
CA LEU A 277 8.52 8.57 1.09
C LEU A 277 9.40 9.82 1.12
N MET A 278 10.48 9.77 1.91
CA MET A 278 11.40 10.88 2.06
C MET A 278 12.09 11.24 0.74
N MET A 279 12.51 10.22 -0.03
CA MET A 279 13.08 10.39 -1.35
C MET A 279 12.07 10.98 -2.35
N SER A 280 10.80 10.57 -2.27
CA SER A 280 9.73 11.11 -3.13
C SER A 280 9.47 12.59 -2.85
N PHE A 281 9.34 12.98 -1.58
CA PHE A 281 9.12 14.38 -1.20
C PHE A 281 10.28 15.28 -1.61
N GLU A 282 11.51 14.82 -1.47
CA GLU A 282 12.67 15.59 -1.91
C GLU A 282 12.64 15.87 -3.42
N ARG A 283 12.23 14.87 -4.22
CA ARG A 283 12.21 14.98 -5.69
C ARG A 283 11.09 15.87 -6.20
N VAL A 284 9.89 15.74 -5.63
CA VAL A 284 8.70 16.45 -6.14
C VAL A 284 8.50 17.81 -5.49
N GLN A 285 8.74 17.92 -4.17
CA GLN A 285 8.50 19.17 -3.42
C GLN A 285 9.78 19.94 -3.07
N LYS A 286 10.98 19.39 -3.31
CA LYS A 286 12.27 20.00 -2.91
C LYS A 286 12.31 20.39 -1.42
N SER A 287 11.63 19.63 -0.55
CA SER A 287 11.40 20.03 0.84
C SER A 287 12.65 19.85 1.72
N ARG A 288 12.93 20.84 2.58
CA ARG A 288 13.99 20.77 3.61
C ARG A 288 13.67 19.76 4.73
N MET A 289 12.39 19.39 4.88
CA MET A 289 11.91 18.40 5.86
C MET A 289 12.46 16.99 5.60
N SER A 290 12.72 16.63 4.34
CA SER A 290 13.36 15.35 4.01
C SER A 290 14.75 15.22 4.64
N THR A 291 15.54 16.29 4.63
CA THR A 291 16.90 16.33 5.22
C THR A 291 16.88 16.18 6.73
N SER A 292 15.91 16.79 7.43
CA SER A 292 15.78 16.64 8.88
C SER A 292 15.39 15.20 9.26
N LEU A 293 14.46 14.58 8.55
CA LEU A 293 14.08 13.18 8.77
C LEU A 293 15.25 12.20 8.54
N PHE A 294 16.05 12.40 7.49
CA PHE A 294 17.25 11.58 7.26
C PHE A 294 18.23 11.69 8.43
N SER A 295 18.36 12.89 9.01
CA SER A 295 19.24 13.10 10.16
C SER A 295 18.74 12.38 11.42
N ILE A 296 17.42 12.27 11.62
CA ILE A 296 16.83 11.57 12.76
C ILE A 296 17.06 10.06 12.62
N ILE A 297 16.74 9.49 11.47
CA ILE A 297 16.91 8.05 11.20
C ILE A 297 18.39 7.65 11.26
N SER A 298 19.27 8.46 10.66
CA SER A 298 20.73 8.26 10.71
C SER A 298 21.28 8.21 12.14
N LYS A 299 20.72 9.00 13.06
CA LYS A 299 21.13 9.00 14.48
C LYS A 299 20.64 7.76 15.22
N ALA A 300 19.49 7.20 14.83
CA ALA A 300 18.89 6.10 15.53
C ALA A 300 19.39 4.73 15.06
N ILE A 301 19.81 4.61 13.79
CA ILE A 301 20.38 3.39 13.24
C ILE A 301 21.91 3.49 13.32
N VAL A 302 22.45 3.08 14.47
CA VAL A 302 23.89 2.88 14.66
C VAL A 302 24.13 1.41 14.89
N THR A 303 24.94 0.79 14.03
CA THR A 303 25.20 -0.65 14.08
C THR A 303 26.69 -0.94 14.04
N GLU A 304 27.11 -1.94 14.80
CA GLU A 304 28.48 -2.41 14.77
C GLU A 304 28.65 -3.49 13.68
N CYS A 305 29.70 -3.39 12.88
CA CYS A 305 30.01 -4.41 11.88
C CYS A 305 30.43 -5.71 12.57
N GLY A 306 29.74 -6.81 12.29
CA GLY A 306 30.07 -8.12 12.85
C GLY A 306 31.51 -8.59 12.58
N ILE A 307 32.10 -8.17 11.45
CA ILE A 307 33.44 -8.57 10.98
C ILE A 307 34.54 -7.66 11.53
N CYS A 308 34.50 -6.35 11.23
CA CYS A 308 35.58 -5.43 11.58
C CYS A 308 35.35 -4.62 12.86
N LYS A 309 34.21 -4.85 13.54
CA LYS A 309 33.79 -4.17 14.78
C LYS A 309 33.70 -2.64 14.68
N HIS A 310 33.68 -2.10 13.46
CA HIS A 310 33.50 -0.68 13.24
C HIS A 310 32.05 -0.27 13.50
N LYS A 311 31.84 0.83 14.23
CA LYS A 311 30.52 1.43 14.45
C LYS A 311 30.12 2.27 13.24
N ASN A 312 29.11 1.81 12.50
CA ASN A 312 28.64 2.46 11.29
C ASN A 312 27.57 3.49 11.62
N ARG A 313 27.69 4.65 10.97
CA ARG A 313 26.66 5.69 10.92
C ARG A 313 26.28 5.90 9.47
N PHE A 314 25.05 5.57 9.13
CA PHE A 314 24.59 5.60 7.75
C PHE A 314 24.25 7.01 7.31
N LYS A 315 24.67 7.36 6.10
CA LYS A 315 24.36 8.60 5.41
C LYS A 315 23.26 8.35 4.39
N LYS A 316 22.78 9.43 3.78
CA LYS A 316 21.69 9.40 2.79
C LYS A 316 21.92 8.43 1.62
N HIS A 317 23.15 8.31 1.11
CA HIS A 317 23.45 7.38 0.01
C HIS A 317 23.32 5.91 0.45
N ASP A 318 23.63 5.61 1.71
CA ASP A 318 23.47 4.26 2.26
C ASP A 318 21.98 3.90 2.36
N PHE A 319 21.12 4.85 2.77
CA PHE A 319 19.67 4.64 2.77
C PHE A 319 19.10 4.43 1.36
N LYS A 320 19.64 5.15 0.37
CA LYS A 320 19.27 4.93 -1.03
C LYS A 320 19.69 3.54 -1.51
N LEU A 321 20.88 3.08 -1.13
CA LEU A 321 21.35 1.72 -1.44
C LEU A 321 20.42 0.69 -0.80
N PHE A 322 20.14 0.85 0.49
CA PHE A 322 19.22 -0.02 1.23
C PHE A 322 17.82 -0.07 0.61
N PHE A 323 17.28 1.08 0.17
CA PHE A 323 15.97 1.09 -0.49
C PHE A 323 15.89 0.17 -1.71
N TYR A 324 16.95 0.12 -2.53
CA TYR A 324 16.96 -0.62 -3.79
C TYR A 324 17.54 -2.04 -3.69
N GLN A 325 18.36 -2.32 -2.68
CA GLN A 325 19.12 -3.56 -2.57
C GLN A 325 18.98 -4.26 -1.21
N GLU A 326 18.25 -3.67 -0.27
CA GLU A 326 18.06 -4.20 1.09
C GLU A 326 19.36 -4.43 1.87
N ILE A 327 20.44 -3.76 1.47
CA ILE A 327 21.77 -3.94 2.03
C ILE A 327 22.31 -2.61 2.57
N PHE A 328 22.79 -2.66 3.81
CA PHE A 328 23.72 -1.68 4.35
C PHE A 328 25.16 -2.22 4.25
N LEU A 329 26.11 -1.37 3.89
CA LEU A 329 27.53 -1.75 3.81
C LEU A 329 28.32 -1.10 4.94
N CYS A 330 29.33 -1.82 5.46
CA CYS A 330 30.26 -1.22 6.41
C CYS A 330 31.13 -0.17 5.74
N SER A 331 31.20 1.03 6.33
CA SER A 331 32.01 2.14 5.83
C SER A 331 33.53 1.88 5.87
N LYS A 332 33.98 0.86 6.60
CA LYS A 332 35.40 0.50 6.74
C LYS A 332 35.80 -0.70 5.88
N CYS A 333 35.03 -1.80 5.92
CA CYS A 333 35.40 -3.05 5.24
C CYS A 333 34.47 -3.45 4.09
N PHE A 334 33.43 -2.65 3.79
CA PHE A 334 32.46 -2.86 2.70
C PHE A 334 31.69 -4.19 2.75
N ASN A 335 31.79 -4.94 3.84
CA ASN A 335 30.96 -6.13 4.03
C ASN A 335 29.51 -5.73 4.36
N PRO A 336 28.52 -6.53 3.91
CA PRO A 336 27.12 -6.34 4.28
C PRO A 336 26.92 -6.34 5.80
N ILE A 337 26.13 -5.40 6.28
CA ILE A 337 25.70 -5.31 7.67
C ILE A 337 24.27 -5.85 7.74
N LYS A 338 24.10 -6.95 8.46
CA LYS A 338 22.78 -7.37 8.91
C LYS A 338 22.34 -6.43 10.02
N LEU A 339 21.14 -5.86 9.91
CA LEU A 339 20.52 -5.16 11.03
C LEU A 339 20.30 -6.21 12.13
N HIS A 340 21.12 -6.17 13.18
CA HIS A 340 20.93 -7.01 14.36
C HIS A 340 19.64 -6.61 15.11
N GLU A 341 19.15 -7.49 15.99
CA GLU A 341 17.92 -7.25 16.77
C GLU A 341 17.87 -5.88 17.44
N ASP A 342 18.99 -5.36 17.95
CA ASP A 342 19.03 -4.04 18.60
C ASP A 342 18.84 -2.88 17.62
N GLY A 343 19.34 -3.02 16.39
CA GLY A 343 19.09 -2.07 15.31
C GLY A 343 17.63 -2.07 14.89
N ILE A 344 17.01 -3.25 14.85
CA ILE A 344 15.59 -3.46 14.55
C ILE A 344 14.72 -2.92 15.69
N LYS A 345 15.03 -3.19 16.96
CA LYS A 345 14.31 -2.63 18.12
C LYS A 345 14.33 -1.10 18.13
N ASN A 346 15.46 -0.49 17.78
CA ASN A 346 15.55 0.97 17.66
C ASN A 346 14.76 1.52 16.47
N LEU A 347 14.71 0.78 15.36
CA LEU A 347 13.82 1.08 14.24
C LEU A 347 12.36 1.00 14.65
N SER A 348 11.92 -0.05 15.32
CA SER A 348 10.55 -0.21 15.81
C SER A 348 10.12 0.96 16.70
N LYS A 349 11.01 1.46 17.57
CA LYS A 349 10.70 2.65 18.40
C LYS A 349 10.44 3.93 17.60
N ILE A 350 11.01 4.06 16.40
CA ILE A 350 10.80 5.21 15.51
C ILE A 350 9.58 4.98 14.62
N LEU A 351 9.39 3.73 14.20
CA LEU A 351 8.37 3.34 13.24
C LEU A 351 7.01 3.05 13.89
N GLY A 352 6.95 2.85 15.21
CA GLY A 352 5.70 2.62 15.96
C GLY A 352 5.65 1.32 16.74
#